data_AF-A0A1F6GBC4-F1
#
_entry.id   AF-A0A1F6GBC4-F1
#
_cell.length_a   1.000
_cell.length_b   1.000
_cell.length_c   1.000
_cell.angle_alpha   90.00
_cell.angle_beta   90.00
_cell.angle_gamma   90.00
#
_symmetry.space_group_name_H-M   'P 1'
#
loop_
_entity.id
_entity.type
_entity.pdbx_description
1 polymer ?
#
loop_
_entity_poly.entity_id
_entity_poly.type
_entity_poly.pdbx_seq_one_letter_code
_entity_poly.pdbx_strand_id
1 'polypeptide(L)' 'MFAPKMQPSPGLVQYWAKLGDQWNQMGQDKQAYEYYKKAHEMSAQVFGPGHQTTRNLSARLGKIPQTR' A
#
# COMPACT_ATOMS: atom_id res chain seq x y z
N MET A 1 25.68 -5.84 12.60
CA MET A 1 24.52 -6.61 12.12
C MET A 1 23.66 -5.70 11.26
N PHE A 2 23.79 -5.76 9.94
CA PHE A 2 22.87 -5.07 9.04
C PHE A 2 21.62 -5.92 8.96
N ALA A 3 20.57 -5.57 9.70
CA ALA A 3 19.23 -6.09 9.39
C ALA A 3 19.01 -5.73 7.91
N PRO A 4 18.79 -6.71 6.99
CA PRO A 4 18.51 -6.38 5.62
C PRO A 4 17.24 -5.55 5.64
N LYS A 5 17.38 -4.23 5.42
CA LYS A 5 16.22 -3.36 5.20
C LYS A 5 15.48 -4.02 4.05
N MET A 6 14.27 -4.51 4.33
CA MET A 6 13.44 -5.19 3.36
C MET A 6 13.30 -4.24 2.17
N GLN A 7 14.03 -4.53 1.09
CA GLN A 7 14.16 -3.57 -0.01
C GLN A 7 12.81 -3.49 -0.70
N PRO A 8 12.23 -2.28 -0.85
CA PRO A 8 10.97 -2.17 -1.54
C PRO A 8 11.19 -2.62 -2.99
N SER A 9 10.32 -3.52 -3.45
CA SER A 9 10.38 -4.09 -4.79
C SER A 9 9.00 -4.03 -5.43
N PRO A 10 8.90 -4.03 -6.77
CA PRO A 10 7.63 -4.07 -7.47
C PRO A 10 6.71 -5.20 -6.99
N GLY A 11 7.28 -6.38 -6.71
CA GLY A 11 6.53 -7.54 -6.21
C GLY A 11 5.95 -7.32 -4.81
N LEU A 12 6.73 -6.72 -3.90
CA LEU A 12 6.25 -6.40 -2.56
C LEU A 12 5.15 -5.33 -2.59
N VAL A 13 5.28 -4.31 -3.45
CA VAL A 13 4.23 -3.28 -3.62
C VAL A 13 2.91 -3.94 -4.02
N GLN A 14 2.93 -4.86 -4.99
CA GLN A 14 1.74 -5.58 -5.41
C GLN A 14 1.19 -6.50 -4.32
N TYR A 15 2.06 -7.17 -3.57
CA TYR A 15 1.66 -8.04 -2.47
C TYR A 15 0.89 -7.28 -1.39
N TRP A 16 1.42 -6.15 -0.91
CA TRP A 16 0.74 -5.32 0.07
C TRP A 16 -0.55 -4.70 -0.46
N ALA A 17 -0.58 -4.29 -1.73
CA ALA A 17 -1.79 -3.79 -2.37
C ALA A 17 -2.90 -4.86 -2.40
N LYS A 18 -2.55 -6.12 -2.70
CA LYS A 18 -3.50 -7.24 -2.71
C LYS A 18 -4.02 -7.58 -1.32
N LEU A 19 -3.17 -7.50 -0.30
CA LEU A 19 -3.63 -7.62 1.09
C LEU A 19 -4.65 -6.52 1.40
N GLY A 20 -4.35 -5.26 1.06
CA GLY A 20 -5.29 -4.15 1.20
C GLY A 20 -6.64 -4.44 0.52
N ASP A 21 -6.63 -4.99 -0.69
CA ASP A 21 -7.85 -5.41 -1.40
C ASP A 21 -8.63 -6.49 -0.64
N GLN A 22 -7.93 -7.48 -0.10
CA GLN A 22 -8.54 -8.59 0.62
C GLN A 22 -9.20 -8.11 1.92
N TRP A 23 -8.53 -7.26 2.70
CA TRP A 23 -9.11 -6.69 3.92
C TRP A 23 -10.25 -5.73 3.63
N ASN A 24 -10.16 -4.94 2.56
CA ASN A 24 -11.24 -4.06 2.12
C ASN A 24 -12.49 -4.87 1.72
N GLN A 25 -12.31 -6.01 1.04
CA GLN A 25 -13.40 -6.93 0.72
C GLN A 25 -14.02 -7.58 1.96
N MET A 26 -13.25 -7.74 3.04
CA MET A 26 -13.75 -8.22 4.34
C MET A 26 -14.46 -7.13 5.16
N GLY A 27 -14.55 -5.90 4.66
CA GLY A 27 -15.09 -4.75 5.40
C GLY A 27 -14.18 -4.27 6.53
N GLN A 28 -12.90 -4.64 6.49
CA GLN A 28 -11.92 -4.31 7.52
C GLN A 28 -11.06 -3.11 7.08
N ASP A 29 -11.70 -1.95 7.06
CA ASP A 29 -11.18 -0.68 6.56
C ASP A 29 -9.87 -0.26 7.22
N LYS A 30 -9.72 -0.45 8.54
CA LYS A 30 -8.49 -0.11 9.26
C LYS A 30 -7.29 -0.92 8.75
N GLN A 31 -7.45 -2.24 8.61
CA GLN A 31 -6.39 -3.08 8.08
C GLN A 31 -6.12 -2.78 6.60
N ALA A 32 -7.17 -2.61 5.79
CA ALA A 32 -7.02 -2.23 4.40
C ALA A 32 -6.18 -0.96 4.23
N TYR A 33 -6.47 0.06 5.04
CA TYR A 33 -5.75 1.34 5.04
C TYR A 33 -4.27 1.16 5.36
N GLU A 34 -3.94 0.43 6.42
CA GLU A 34 -2.55 0.16 6.82
C GLU A 34 -1.75 -0.54 5.72
N TYR A 35 -2.35 -1.54 5.06
CA TYR A 35 -1.67 -2.25 3.97
C TYR A 35 -1.52 -1.41 2.70
N TYR A 36 -2.55 -0.63 2.33
CA TYR A 36 -2.42 0.31 1.22
C TYR A 36 -1.41 1.41 1.48
N LYS A 37 -1.29 1.88 2.73
CA LYS A 37 -0.30 2.88 3.13
C LYS A 37 1.12 2.33 2.99
N LYS A 38 1.38 1.12 3.49
CA LYS A 38 2.66 0.43 3.28
C LYS A 38 2.98 0.26 1.79
N ALA A 39 2.01 -0.21 1.00
CA ALA A 39 2.18 -0.34 -0.44
C ALA A 39 2.51 1.01 -1.10
N HIS A 40 1.84 2.09 -0.68
CA HIS A 40 2.04 3.44 -1.22
C HIS A 40 3.46 3.96 -0.93
N GLU A 41 3.90 3.88 0.33
CA GLU A 41 5.25 4.28 0.74
C GLU A 41 6.35 3.51 -0.01
N MET A 42 6.16 2.20 -0.19
CA MET A 42 7.08 1.38 -0.98
C MET A 42 7.01 1.74 -2.46
N SER A 43 5.82 2.00 -3.01
CA SER A 43 5.66 2.37 -4.42
C SER A 43 6.33 3.69 -4.75
N ALA A 44 6.28 4.66 -3.83
CA ALA A 44 6.94 5.95 -3.99
C ALA A 44 8.46 5.81 -4.01
N GLN A 45 9.03 4.85 -3.27
CA GLN A 45 10.46 4.54 -3.29
C GLN A 45 10.89 3.77 -4.56
N VAL A 46 10.04 2.86 -5.06
CA VAL A 46 10.38 1.97 -6.18
C VAL A 46 10.14 2.63 -7.54
N PHE A 47 9.00 3.29 -7.69
CA PHE A 47 8.54 3.83 -8.97
C PHE A 47 8.53 5.36 -9.01
N GLY A 48 8.62 6.01 -7.85
CA GLY A 48 8.45 7.45 -7.72
C GLY A 48 6.99 7.89 -7.50
N PRO A 49 6.76 9.08 -6.92
CA PRO A 49 5.44 9.56 -6.54
C PRO A 49 4.50 9.82 -7.73
N GLY A 50 5.05 10.05 -8.92
CA GLY A 50 4.28 10.31 -10.14
C GLY A 50 3.78 9.06 -10.87
N HIS A 51 4.22 7.87 -10.45
CA HIS A 51 3.90 6.63 -11.14
C HIS A 51 2.42 6.24 -10.96
N GLN A 52 1.83 5.61 -11.99
CA GLN A 52 0.43 5.21 -11.97
C GLN A 52 0.09 4.29 -10.79
N THR A 53 0.99 3.37 -10.44
CA THR A 53 0.84 2.48 -9.27
C THR A 53 0.68 3.27 -7.97
N THR A 54 1.51 4.30 -7.76
CA THR A 54 1.46 5.15 -6.56
C THR A 54 0.18 5.95 -6.51
N ARG A 55 -0.24 6.53 -7.64
CA ARG A 55 -1.51 7.25 -7.77
C ARG A 55 -2.71 6.35 -7.48
N ASN A 56 -2.71 5.12 -8.00
CA ASN A 56 -3.79 4.15 -7.76
C ASN A 56 -3.91 3.78 -6.27
N LEU A 57 -2.78 3.61 -5.58
CA LEU A 57 -2.75 3.35 -4.14
C LEU A 57 -3.26 4.54 -3.33
N SER A 58 -2.88 5.77 -3.71
CA SER A 58 -3.42 6.99 -3.11
C SER A 58 -4.94 7.10 -3.28
N ALA A 59 -5.45 6.79 -4.48
CA ALA A 59 -6.89 6.78 -4.74
C ALA A 59 -7.63 5.73 -3.88
N ARG A 60 -7.02 4.56 -3.65
CA ARG A 60 -7.59 3.52 -2.77
C ARG A 60 -7.62 3.96 -1.31
N LEU A 61 -6.57 4.62 -0.83
CA LEU A 61 -6.53 5.21 0.51
C LEU A 61 -7.62 6.27 0.69
N GLY A 62 -7.89 7.10 -0.33
CA GLY A 62 -8.96 8.09 -0.29
C GLY A 62 -10.39 7.51 -0.32
N LYS A 63 -10.56 6.27 -0.77
CA LYS A 63 -11.86 5.57 -0.76
C LYS A 63 -12.18 4.92 0.57
N ILE A 64 -11.17 4.63 1.39
CA ILE A 64 -11.38 4.05 2.70
C ILE A 64 -11.79 5.17 3.65
N PRO A 65 -12.98 5.09 4.28
CA PRO A 65 -13.39 6.10 5.23
C PRO A 65 -12.41 6.11 6.41
N GLN A 66 -11.76 7.25 6.64
CA GLN A 66 -11.02 7.50 7.89
C GLN A 66 -12.04 7.57 9.02
N THR A 67 -12.44 6.41 9.53
CA THR A 67 -13.21 6.31 10.76
C THR A 67 -12.30 6.79 11.88
N ARG A 68 -12.49 8.07 12.25
CA ARG A 68 -11.91 8.71 13.43
C ARG A 68 -12.21 7.92 14.69
#